data_AF-A0A4Q5QPJ0-F1
#
_entry.id   AF-A0A4Q5QPJ0-F1
#
_cell.length_a   1.000
_cell.length_b   1.000
_cell.length_c   1.000
_cell.angle_alpha   90.00
_cell.angle_beta   90.00
_cell.angle_gamma   90.00
#
_symmetry.space_group_name_H-M   'P 1'
#
loop_
_entity.id
_entity.type
_entity.pdbx_description
1 polymer ?
#
loop_
_entity_poly.entity_id
_entity_poly.type
_entity_poly.pdbx_seq_one_letter_code
_entity_poly.pdbx_strand_id
1 'polypeptide(L)'
;MDLKETYITGLRNQHAVETQAIGTIQNEMPRMKGYPELHTRMQQDKDRSTAQAAKLDAMLEKHGTSKSVFKEAVAGTVATVAGFVHAPSGDDVIKNVLAAMGYKAYEAGSYTVLMTMAEMAGFS
;
A
#
# COMPACT_ATOMS: atom_id res chain seq x y z
N MET A 1 11.89 13.41 -17.46
CA MET A 1 11.27 13.32 -16.12
C MET A 1 12.42 13.39 -15.13
N ASP A 2 12.37 14.31 -14.17
CA ASP A 2 13.42 14.48 -13.16
C ASP A 2 13.43 13.30 -12.17
N LEU A 3 14.60 12.77 -11.83
CA LEU A 3 14.75 11.60 -10.94
C LEU A 3 14.11 11.86 -9.58
N LYS A 4 14.27 13.09 -9.05
CA LYS A 4 13.65 13.51 -7.79
C LYS A 4 12.13 13.54 -7.89
N GLU A 5 11.58 14.09 -8.97
CA GLU A 5 10.11 14.10 -9.19
C GLU A 5 9.54 12.69 -9.32
N THR A 6 10.22 11.79 -10.05
CA THR A 6 9.80 10.39 -10.18
C THR A 6 9.85 9.68 -8.82
N TYR A 7 10.89 9.91 -8.01
CA TYR A 7 11.00 9.35 -6.66
C TYR A 7 9.87 9.83 -5.74
N ILE A 8 9.61 11.14 -5.71
CA ILE A 8 8.52 11.72 -4.93
C ILE A 8 7.16 11.16 -5.38
N THR A 9 6.95 10.99 -6.68
CA THR A 9 5.74 10.36 -7.22
C THR A 9 5.60 8.91 -6.75
N GLY A 10 6.70 8.16 -6.77
CA GLY A 10 6.74 6.80 -6.23
C GLY A 10 6.39 6.73 -4.74
N LEU A 11 6.92 7.64 -3.91
CA LEU A 11 6.57 7.72 -2.48
C LEU A 11 5.06 7.95 -2.27
N ARG A 12 4.45 8.85 -3.06
CA ARG A 12 3.00 9.10 -3.00
C ARG A 12 2.18 7.87 -3.40
N ASN A 13 2.58 7.21 -4.47
CA ASN A 13 1.90 6.01 -4.94
C ASN A 13 2.00 4.88 -3.90
N GLN A 14 3.17 4.67 -3.30
CA GLN A 14 3.34 3.68 -2.25
C GLN A 14 2.52 4.02 -1.00
N HIS A 15 2.43 5.30 -0.62
CA HIS A 15 1.58 5.71 0.50
C HIS A 15 0.10 5.38 0.25
N ALA A 16 -0.37 5.66 -0.96
CA ALA A 16 -1.73 5.34 -1.37
C ALA A 16 -2.00 3.82 -1.31
N VAL A 17 -1.03 3.00 -1.70
CA VAL A 17 -1.10 1.52 -1.60
C VAL A 17 -1.22 1.08 -0.13
N GLU A 18 -0.40 1.61 0.78
CA GLU A 18 -0.50 1.28 2.21
C GLU A 18 -1.85 1.71 2.80
N THR A 19 -2.31 2.92 2.47
CA THR A 19 -3.60 3.45 2.94
C THR A 19 -4.77 2.57 2.49
N GLN A 20 -4.71 2.11 1.24
CA GLN A 20 -5.75 1.28 0.67
C GLN A 20 -5.67 -0.16 1.18
N ALA A 21 -4.48 -0.71 1.44
CA ALA A 21 -4.31 -1.98 2.15
C ALA A 21 -4.96 -1.96 3.54
N ILE A 22 -4.79 -0.86 4.30
CA ILE A 22 -5.43 -0.68 5.61
C ILE A 22 -6.97 -0.75 5.48
N GLY A 23 -7.54 -0.01 4.51
CA GLY A 23 -8.98 -0.01 4.26
C GLY A 23 -9.52 -1.38 3.85
N THR A 24 -8.83 -2.07 2.94
CA THR A 24 -9.18 -3.45 2.53
C THR A 24 -9.17 -4.40 3.73
N ILE A 25 -8.10 -4.39 4.52
CA ILE A 25 -7.99 -5.26 5.69
C ILE A 25 -9.12 -4.97 6.70
N GLN A 26 -9.43 -3.70 6.97
CA GLN A 26 -10.54 -3.33 7.87
C GLN A 26 -11.90 -3.85 7.39
N ASN A 27 -12.14 -3.84 6.08
CA ASN A 27 -13.38 -4.34 5.49
C ASN A 27 -13.49 -5.87 5.50
N GLU A 28 -12.37 -6.57 5.35
CA GLU A 28 -12.34 -8.03 5.24
C GLU A 28 -12.22 -8.74 6.59
N MET A 29 -11.56 -8.12 7.57
CA MET A 29 -11.25 -8.72 8.88
C MET A 29 -12.48 -9.29 9.61
N PRO A 30 -13.69 -8.66 9.59
CA PRO A 30 -14.88 -9.25 10.20
C PRO A 30 -15.29 -10.60 9.62
N ARG A 31 -14.96 -10.87 8.35
CA ARG A 31 -15.26 -12.14 7.65
C ARG A 31 -14.28 -13.26 8.03
N MET A 32 -13.15 -12.92 8.63
CA MET A 32 -12.10 -13.87 9.02
C MET A 32 -12.23 -14.39 10.45
N LYS A 33 -13.31 -14.06 11.17
CA LYS A 33 -13.53 -14.54 12.55
C LYS A 33 -13.52 -16.07 12.69
N GLY A 34 -13.92 -16.80 11.64
CA GLY A 34 -13.85 -18.27 11.59
C GLY A 34 -12.44 -18.84 11.38
N TYR A 35 -11.45 -17.97 11.14
CA TYR A 35 -10.07 -18.33 10.81
C TYR A 35 -9.11 -17.51 11.71
N PRO A 36 -8.95 -17.89 12.98
CA PRO A 36 -8.25 -17.05 13.98
C PRO A 36 -6.79 -16.74 13.63
N GLU A 37 -6.10 -17.66 12.97
CA GLU A 37 -4.72 -17.44 12.50
C GLU A 37 -4.66 -16.39 11.39
N LEU A 38 -5.57 -16.48 10.40
CA LEU A 38 -5.67 -15.49 9.33
C LEU A 38 -6.07 -14.11 9.89
N HIS A 39 -7.04 -14.07 10.81
CA HIS A 39 -7.42 -12.82 11.46
C HIS A 39 -6.25 -12.17 12.19
N THR A 40 -5.47 -12.95 12.94
CA THR A 40 -4.26 -12.47 13.62
C THR A 40 -3.24 -11.94 12.62
N ARG A 41 -3.03 -12.65 11.51
CA ARG A 41 -2.11 -12.21 10.46
C ARG A 41 -2.56 -10.90 9.81
N MET A 42 -3.86 -10.76 9.49
CA MET A 42 -4.41 -9.52 8.95
C MET A 42 -4.23 -8.34 9.89
N GLN A 43 -4.40 -8.54 11.20
CA GLN A 43 -4.15 -7.50 12.19
C GLN A 43 -2.69 -7.04 12.17
N GLN A 44 -1.73 -7.98 12.13
CA GLN A 44 -0.31 -7.64 12.00
C GLN A 44 -0.01 -6.90 10.70
N ASP A 45 -0.60 -7.32 9.58
CA ASP A 45 -0.43 -6.67 8.28
C ASP A 45 -0.99 -5.25 8.27
N LYS A 46 -2.15 -5.02 8.92
CA LYS A 46 -2.73 -3.69 9.09
C LYS A 46 -1.83 -2.77 9.90
N ASP A 47 -1.29 -3.27 11.01
CA ASP A 47 -0.42 -2.48 11.88
C ASP A 47 0.91 -2.14 11.20
N ARG A 48 1.47 -3.08 10.43
CA ARG A 48 2.63 -2.82 9.57
C ARG A 48 2.33 -1.74 8.53
N SER A 49 1.25 -1.88 7.76
CA SER A 49 0.89 -0.91 6.71
C SER A 49 0.61 0.48 7.31
N THR A 50 0.02 0.55 8.51
CA THR A 50 -0.17 1.83 9.23
C THR A 50 1.16 2.50 9.56
N ALA A 51 2.12 1.73 10.08
CA ALA A 51 3.46 2.23 10.37
C ALA A 51 4.24 2.63 9.11
N GLN A 52 4.05 1.91 8.01
CA GLN A 52 4.65 2.21 6.71
C GLN A 52 4.10 3.50 6.10
N ALA A 53 2.78 3.69 6.10
CA ALA A 53 2.15 4.93 5.66
C ALA A 53 2.70 6.15 6.43
N ALA A 54 2.82 6.05 7.76
CA ALA A 54 3.39 7.12 8.58
C ALA A 54 4.87 7.43 8.25
N LYS A 55 5.68 6.41 7.92
CA LYS A 55 7.07 6.61 7.46
C LYS A 55 7.12 7.32 6.11
N LEU A 56 6.23 6.96 5.19
CA LEU A 56 6.13 7.59 3.87
C LEU A 56 5.67 9.04 3.99
N ASP A 57 4.74 9.36 4.90
CA ASP A 57 4.37 10.74 5.24
C ASP A 57 5.59 11.55 5.68
N ALA A 58 6.37 11.03 6.63
CA ALA A 58 7.58 11.70 7.10
C ALA A 58 8.63 11.90 5.98
N MET A 59 8.77 10.93 5.06
CA MET A 59 9.66 11.07 3.90
C MET A 59 9.15 12.14 2.91
N LEU A 60 7.85 12.17 2.65
CA LEU A 60 7.21 13.16 1.77
C LEU A 60 7.31 14.58 2.34
N GLU A 61 7.21 14.74 3.66
CA GLU A 61 7.40 16.02 4.36
C GLU A 61 8.84 16.57 4.17
N LYS A 62 9.87 15.71 4.23
CA LYS A 62 11.27 16.10 3.99
C LYS A 62 11.50 16.70 2.60
N HIS A 63 10.67 16.34 1.61
CA HIS A 63 10.75 16.87 0.25
C HIS A 63 9.87 18.11 0.02
N GLY A 64 9.32 18.71 1.08
CA GLY A 64 8.51 19.92 1.00
C GLY A 64 7.14 19.69 0.35
N THR A 65 6.69 18.44 0.29
CA THR A 65 5.39 18.11 -0.30
C THR A 65 4.29 18.31 0.74
N SER A 66 3.31 19.17 0.45
CA SER A 66 2.17 19.43 1.33
C SER A 66 1.00 18.48 1.02
N LYS A 67 0.04 18.38 1.94
CA LYS A 67 -1.17 17.55 1.82
C LYS A 67 -2.00 17.79 0.54
N SER A 68 -1.81 18.87 -0.22
CA SER A 68 -2.62 19.12 -1.43
C SER A 68 -2.18 18.27 -2.63
N VAL A 69 -0.94 17.79 -2.70
CA VAL A 69 -0.46 16.93 -3.81
C VAL A 69 -0.90 15.46 -3.64
N PHE A 70 -1.45 15.11 -2.47
CA PHE A 70 -2.03 13.79 -2.22
C PHE A 70 -3.26 13.49 -3.09
N LYS A 71 -4.02 14.51 -3.52
CA LYS A 71 -5.26 14.31 -4.28
C LYS A 71 -5.03 13.78 -5.71
N GLU A 72 -3.87 14.04 -6.31
CA GLU A 72 -3.60 13.64 -7.72
C GLU A 72 -3.07 12.20 -7.85
N ALA A 73 -2.40 11.65 -6.82
CA ALA A 73 -1.91 10.26 -6.81
C ALA A 73 -3.04 9.21 -6.62
N VAL A 74 -4.26 9.67 -6.31
CA VAL A 74 -5.42 8.79 -6.08
C VAL A 74 -5.82 8.07 -7.37
N ALA A 75 -5.77 8.72 -8.53
CA ALA A 75 -6.29 8.17 -9.77
C ALA A 75 -5.49 6.93 -10.26
N GLY A 76 -4.16 6.97 -10.16
CA GLY A 76 -3.30 5.83 -10.56
C GLY A 76 -3.44 4.63 -9.63
N THR A 77 -3.66 4.88 -8.34
CA THR A 77 -3.81 3.82 -7.33
C THR A 77 -5.16 3.10 -7.49
N VAL A 78 -6.25 3.80 -7.78
CA VAL A 78 -7.60 3.20 -7.95
C VAL A 78 -7.64 2.11 -9.04
N ALA A 79 -6.84 2.23 -10.11
CA ALA A 79 -6.82 1.27 -11.21
C ALA A 79 -6.19 -0.09 -10.83
N THR A 80 -5.12 -0.09 -10.01
CA THR A 80 -4.49 -1.33 -9.52
C THR A 80 -5.40 -2.10 -8.56
N VAL A 81 -6.34 -1.38 -7.94
CA VAL A 81 -7.21 -1.87 -6.85
C VAL A 81 -8.50 -2.46 -7.36
N ALA A 82 -9.05 -1.87 -8.42
CA ALA A 82 -10.26 -2.37 -9.07
C ALA A 82 -10.11 -3.83 -9.53
N GLY A 83 -8.88 -4.27 -9.83
CA GLY A 83 -8.58 -5.67 -10.20
C GLY A 83 -8.74 -6.70 -9.08
N PHE A 84 -8.89 -6.27 -7.82
CA PHE A 84 -9.03 -7.16 -6.65
C PHE A 84 -10.45 -7.18 -6.06
N VAL A 85 -11.39 -6.42 -6.63
CA VAL A 85 -12.79 -6.42 -6.18
C VAL A 85 -13.49 -7.68 -6.69
N HIS A 86 -13.73 -8.65 -5.80
CA HIS A 86 -14.47 -9.88 -6.10
C HIS A 86 -15.90 -9.78 -5.55
N ALA A 87 -16.87 -10.33 -6.29
CA ALA A 87 -18.24 -10.49 -5.80
C ALA A 87 -18.28 -11.53 -4.66
N PRO A 88 -19.15 -11.37 -3.64
CA PRO A 88 -19.23 -12.31 -2.53
C PRO A 88 -19.57 -13.74 -3.00
N SER A 89 -18.78 -14.71 -2.57
CA SER A 89 -18.83 -16.12 -2.98
C SER A 89 -18.36 -17.06 -1.86
N GLY A 90 -18.67 -18.36 -1.97
CA GLY A 90 -18.34 -19.36 -0.94
C GLY A 90 -16.84 -19.58 -0.70
N ASP A 91 -15.98 -19.11 -1.62
CA ASP A 91 -14.52 -19.22 -1.61
C ASP A 91 -13.80 -17.87 -1.37
N ASP A 92 -14.52 -16.85 -0.89
CA ASP A 92 -13.99 -15.48 -0.68
C ASP A 92 -12.70 -15.44 0.15
N VAL A 93 -12.55 -16.33 1.13
CA VAL A 93 -11.36 -16.37 2.00
C VAL A 93 -10.09 -16.67 1.20
N ILE A 94 -10.14 -17.64 0.28
CA ILE A 94 -8.98 -18.04 -0.53
C ILE A 94 -8.65 -16.92 -1.52
N LYS A 95 -9.67 -16.35 -2.17
CA LYS A 95 -9.51 -15.21 -3.10
C LYS A 95 -8.87 -14.01 -2.40
N ASN A 96 -9.33 -13.67 -1.20
CA ASN A 96 -8.78 -12.58 -0.41
C ASN A 96 -7.33 -12.84 0.01
N VAL A 97 -6.99 -14.06 0.40
CA VAL A 97 -5.60 -14.44 0.71
C VAL A 97 -4.70 -14.32 -0.52
N LEU A 98 -5.14 -14.82 -1.68
CA LEU A 98 -4.39 -14.70 -2.94
C LEU A 98 -4.20 -13.24 -3.36
N ALA A 99 -5.26 -12.44 -3.24
CA ALA A 99 -5.21 -11.00 -3.47
C ALA A 99 -4.18 -10.33 -2.55
N ALA A 100 -4.23 -10.63 -1.25
CA ALA A 100 -3.29 -10.10 -0.27
C ALA A 100 -1.84 -10.49 -0.60
N MET A 101 -1.58 -11.73 -1.04
CA MET A 101 -0.24 -12.15 -1.49
C MET A 101 0.25 -11.32 -2.69
N GLY A 102 -0.61 -11.07 -3.67
CA GLY A 102 -0.30 -10.20 -4.81
C GLY A 102 0.04 -8.77 -4.37
N TYR A 103 -0.76 -8.20 -3.46
CA TYR A 103 -0.47 -6.90 -2.86
C TYR A 103 0.88 -6.86 -2.14
N LYS A 104 1.21 -7.88 -1.33
CA LYS A 104 2.48 -7.93 -0.61
C LYS A 104 3.70 -8.08 -1.53
N ALA A 105 3.55 -8.81 -2.64
CA ALA A 105 4.58 -8.87 -3.68
C ALA A 105 4.80 -7.50 -4.35
N TYR A 106 3.71 -6.78 -4.66
CA TYR A 106 3.78 -5.43 -5.20
C TYR A 106 4.46 -4.46 -4.21
N GLU A 107 4.07 -4.45 -2.93
CA GLU A 107 4.67 -3.62 -1.89
C GLU A 107 6.20 -3.84 -1.82
N ALA A 108 6.63 -5.10 -1.74
CA ALA A 108 8.06 -5.43 -1.69
C ALA A 108 8.84 -4.92 -2.92
N GLY A 109 8.26 -5.10 -4.11
CA GLY A 109 8.85 -4.59 -5.35
C GLY A 109 8.94 -3.06 -5.36
N SER A 110 7.87 -2.39 -4.97
CA SER A 110 7.80 -0.92 -4.91
C SER A 110 8.83 -0.33 -3.95
N TYR A 111 8.97 -0.88 -2.73
CA TYR A 111 10.01 -0.43 -1.80
C TYR A 111 11.42 -0.65 -2.34
N THR A 112 11.67 -1.77 -3.03
CA THR A 112 12.98 -2.03 -3.65
C THR A 112 13.34 -0.97 -4.68
N VAL A 113 12.37 -0.61 -5.54
CA VAL A 113 12.52 0.47 -6.52
C VAL A 113 12.76 1.81 -5.82
N LEU A 114 11.98 2.14 -4.79
CA LEU A 114 12.11 3.40 -4.05
C LEU A 114 13.47 3.55 -3.38
N MET A 115 13.99 2.50 -2.74
CA MET A 115 15.33 2.51 -2.15
C MET A 115 16.39 2.76 -3.23
N THR A 116 16.30 2.05 -4.35
CA THR A 116 17.25 2.23 -5.47
C THR A 116 17.22 3.66 -6.01
N MET A 117 16.02 4.23 -6.17
CA MET A 117 15.86 5.62 -6.62
C MET A 117 16.37 6.65 -5.61
N ALA A 118 16.17 6.41 -4.32
CA ALA A 118 16.70 7.26 -3.26
C ALA A 118 18.23 7.30 -3.30
N GLU A 119 18.88 6.14 -3.43
CA GLU A 119 20.34 6.03 -3.56
C GLU A 119 20.85 6.77 -4.80
N MET A 120 20.22 6.57 -5.96
CA MET A 120 20.58 7.25 -7.21
C MET A 120 20.43 8.76 -7.13
N ALA A 121 19.44 9.26 -6.37
CA ALA A 121 19.19 10.68 -6.18
C ALA A 121 20.05 11.30 -5.05
N GLY A 122 20.85 10.50 -4.35
CA GLY A 122 21.65 10.95 -3.20
C GLY A 122 20.82 11.27 -1.95
N PHE A 123 19.63 10.67 -1.81
CA PHE A 123 18.79 10.80 -0.63
C PHE A 123 19.17 9.73 0.41
N SER A 124 19.28 10.13 1.68
CA SER A 124 19.59 9.28 2.83
C SER A 124 18.46 9.23 3.85
#